data_AF-A0A3M8FQ15-F1
#
_entry.id   AF-A0A3M8FQ15-F1
#
_cell.length_a   1.000
_cell.length_b   1.000
_cell.length_c   1.000
_cell.angle_alpha   90.00
_cell.angle_beta   90.00
_cell.angle_gamma   90.00
#
_symmetry.space_group_name_H-M   'P 1'
#
loop_
_entity.id
_entity.type
_entity.pdbx_description
1 polymer ?
#
loop_
_entity_poly.entity_id
_entity_poly.type
_entity_poly.pdbx_seq_one_letter_code
_entity_poly.pdbx_strand_id
1 'polypeptide(L)'
;GTTTDSLTSSTQGTTTVTWTFDDGNGNTSTQTQDIVVNDTTAPVPDAASLPDATGQCSATIASAPTATDNCGGTITGTTTDSLTSSTQGTTTVTWTFDDGNGNTSTQTQDIVVNDTTAPVCITQDITVQLDGTGTATIIASQIDNGSTDNCGIDSISLSQTVFTVADIGDNTVTLTVDDGNGNISMCDATVTVEAQTLDIDDNTIGVFQITPNPFNDNINISIPTHMSNDAFTITIYDLNGRKVYQQNRSAQNSSIRLDGLNRLQKAPYIIRVLNLNSNSVFNTRLIKY
;
A
#
# COMPACT_ATOMS: atom_id res chain seq x y z
N GLY A 1 36.43 6.08 -80.96
CA GLY A 1 35.94 7.14 -80.07
C GLY A 1 36.86 7.26 -78.89
N THR A 2 37.00 8.46 -78.35
CA THR A 2 37.72 8.77 -77.11
C THR A 2 36.71 9.26 -76.07
N THR A 3 36.96 8.99 -74.81
CA THR A 3 36.20 9.58 -73.70
C THR A 3 37.17 10.07 -72.63
N THR A 4 36.77 11.12 -71.92
CA THR A 4 37.44 11.60 -70.71
C THR A 4 36.71 11.17 -69.45
N ASP A 5 35.53 10.55 -69.59
CA ASP A 5 34.71 10.11 -68.48
C ASP A 5 35.27 8.80 -67.90
N SER A 6 35.07 8.60 -66.59
CA SER A 6 35.48 7.36 -65.95
C SER A 6 34.69 6.17 -66.50
N LEU A 7 35.39 5.10 -66.86
CA LEU A 7 34.78 3.85 -67.34
C LEU A 7 34.37 2.90 -66.20
N THR A 8 34.67 3.26 -64.95
CA THR A 8 34.29 2.53 -63.76
C THR A 8 33.52 3.44 -62.82
N SER A 9 32.39 2.95 -62.30
CA SER A 9 31.64 3.61 -61.23
C SER A 9 31.47 2.64 -60.07
N SER A 10 31.76 3.12 -58.87
CA SER A 10 31.51 2.42 -57.60
C SER A 10 30.44 3.11 -56.76
N THR A 11 29.85 4.19 -57.28
CA THR A 11 28.84 4.99 -56.60
C THR A 11 27.47 4.55 -57.09
N GLN A 12 26.53 4.35 -56.17
CA GLN A 12 25.17 3.98 -56.52
C GLN A 12 24.49 5.02 -57.43
N GLY A 13 23.72 4.52 -58.39
CA GLY A 13 22.99 5.32 -59.39
C GLY A 13 23.53 5.12 -60.80
N THR A 14 23.18 6.05 -61.68
CA THR A 14 23.56 6.00 -63.10
C THR A 14 24.69 6.99 -63.37
N THR A 15 25.81 6.50 -63.90
CA THR A 15 26.91 7.31 -64.43
C THR A 15 26.90 7.23 -65.95
N THR A 16 26.70 8.35 -66.63
CA THR A 16 26.71 8.41 -68.11
C THR A 16 28.11 8.70 -68.62
N VAL A 17 28.64 7.82 -69.46
CA VAL A 17 29.89 7.96 -70.21
C VAL A 17 29.59 8.48 -71.60
N THR A 18 30.22 9.58 -71.99
CA THR A 18 30.09 10.17 -73.32
C THR A 18 31.32 9.85 -74.17
N TRP A 19 31.11 9.15 -75.28
CA TRP A 19 32.12 8.83 -76.28
C TRP A 19 32.10 9.85 -77.40
N THR A 20 33.24 10.42 -77.75
CA THR A 20 33.41 11.33 -78.89
C THR A 20 34.19 10.64 -80.01
N PHE A 21 33.69 10.70 -81.25
CA PHE A 21 34.33 10.15 -82.43
C PHE A 21 34.70 11.31 -83.35
N ASP A 22 35.99 11.53 -83.57
CA ASP A 22 36.53 12.53 -84.50
C ASP A 22 37.05 11.81 -85.75
N ASP A 23 36.70 12.30 -86.94
CA ASP A 23 37.18 11.75 -88.21
C ASP A 23 38.58 12.24 -88.62
N GLY A 24 39.18 13.15 -87.84
CA GLY A 24 40.49 13.75 -88.11
C GLY A 24 40.45 14.90 -89.12
N ASN A 25 39.27 15.23 -89.64
CA ASN A 25 39.00 16.32 -90.57
C ASN A 25 38.14 17.43 -89.93
N GLY A 26 37.93 17.37 -88.61
CA GLY A 26 37.21 18.37 -87.82
C GLY A 26 35.73 18.07 -87.62
N ASN A 27 35.23 16.90 -88.04
CA ASN A 27 33.87 16.47 -87.73
C ASN A 27 33.89 15.53 -86.52
N THR A 28 33.01 15.80 -85.55
CA THR A 28 32.84 14.96 -84.37
C THR A 28 31.41 14.48 -84.20
N SER A 29 31.22 13.25 -83.74
CA SER A 29 29.94 12.72 -83.25
C SER A 29 30.06 12.18 -81.82
N THR A 30 28.94 12.07 -81.11
CA THR A 30 28.92 11.59 -79.73
C THR A 30 27.93 10.46 -79.50
N GLN A 31 28.27 9.50 -78.63
CA GLN A 31 27.41 8.42 -78.16
C GLN A 31 27.50 8.31 -76.64
N THR A 32 26.37 8.15 -75.95
CA THR A 32 26.35 7.91 -74.50
C THR A 32 26.24 6.43 -74.17
N GLN A 33 26.77 6.05 -73.02
CA GLN A 33 26.63 4.74 -72.39
C GLN A 33 26.38 4.95 -70.90
N ASP A 34 25.33 4.34 -70.35
CA ASP A 34 25.04 4.41 -68.92
C ASP A 34 25.66 3.22 -68.19
N ILE A 35 26.34 3.51 -67.07
CA ILE A 35 26.77 2.55 -66.06
C ILE A 35 25.80 2.67 -64.90
N VAL A 36 25.03 1.61 -64.62
CA VAL A 36 24.08 1.57 -63.51
C VAL A 36 24.62 0.69 -62.40
N VAL A 37 24.82 1.28 -61.22
CA VAL A 37 25.12 0.56 -59.98
C VAL A 37 23.85 0.56 -59.14
N ASN A 38 23.29 -0.63 -58.88
CA ASN A 38 22.09 -0.78 -58.06
C ASN A 38 22.40 -1.67 -56.86
N ASP A 39 22.19 -1.12 -55.67
CA ASP A 39 22.20 -1.91 -54.45
C ASP A 39 20.93 -2.77 -54.36
N THR A 40 21.14 -4.02 -53.97
CA THR A 40 20.11 -5.05 -53.85
C THR A 40 20.28 -5.86 -52.57
N THR A 41 21.25 -5.52 -51.74
CA THR A 41 21.59 -6.25 -50.53
C THR A 41 21.09 -5.48 -49.33
N ALA A 42 20.37 -6.17 -48.44
CA ALA A 42 19.94 -5.55 -47.19
C ALA A 42 21.13 -5.43 -46.21
N PRO A 43 21.12 -4.42 -45.33
CA PRO A 43 22.09 -4.31 -44.25
C PRO A 43 22.11 -5.57 -43.38
N VAL A 44 23.29 -6.00 -42.94
CA VAL A 44 23.45 -7.13 -42.04
C VAL A 44 23.73 -6.63 -40.62
N PRO A 45 22.89 -6.95 -39.60
CA PRO A 45 23.15 -6.57 -38.22
C PRO A 45 24.55 -6.99 -37.76
N ASP A 46 25.26 -6.08 -37.09
CA ASP A 46 26.66 -6.32 -36.68
C ASP A 46 26.74 -7.35 -35.54
N ALA A 47 25.70 -7.40 -34.71
CA ALA A 47 25.54 -8.40 -33.65
C ALA A 47 24.56 -9.49 -34.10
N ALA A 48 24.88 -10.76 -33.79
CA ALA A 48 23.98 -11.88 -34.07
C ALA A 48 22.67 -11.81 -33.26
N SER A 49 22.74 -11.27 -32.05
CA SER A 49 21.61 -11.03 -31.16
C SER A 49 21.90 -9.83 -30.27
N LEU A 50 20.85 -9.10 -29.90
CA LEU A 50 20.95 -7.98 -28.97
C LEU A 50 20.68 -8.47 -27.55
N PRO A 51 21.50 -8.09 -26.55
CA PRO A 51 21.26 -8.46 -25.16
C PRO A 51 20.02 -7.74 -24.62
N ASP A 52 19.29 -8.41 -23.73
CA ASP A 52 18.13 -7.82 -23.07
C ASP A 52 18.54 -6.63 -22.19
N ALA A 53 17.68 -5.61 -22.14
CA ALA A 53 17.75 -4.57 -21.13
C ALA A 53 16.94 -5.01 -19.90
N THR A 54 17.59 -5.22 -18.76
CA THR A 54 16.95 -5.78 -17.56
C THR A 54 16.87 -4.77 -16.41
N GLY A 55 15.80 -4.83 -15.61
CA GLY A 55 15.65 -4.05 -14.37
C GLY A 55 14.51 -4.57 -13.50
N GLN A 56 14.42 -4.11 -12.23
CA GLN A 56 13.36 -4.58 -11.32
C GLN A 56 12.10 -3.71 -11.40
N CYS A 57 12.27 -2.38 -11.41
CA CYS A 57 11.14 -1.44 -11.45
C CYS A 57 11.01 -0.76 -12.81
N SER A 58 12.13 -0.65 -13.53
CA SER A 58 12.18 -0.17 -14.90
C SER A 58 13.49 -0.59 -15.56
N ALA A 59 13.50 -0.61 -16.89
CA ALA A 59 14.66 -0.89 -17.69
C ALA A 59 14.68 0.01 -18.93
N THR A 60 15.88 0.25 -19.47
CA THR A 60 16.10 1.17 -20.61
C THR A 60 17.18 0.63 -21.52
N ILE A 61 16.92 0.62 -22.82
CA ILE A 61 17.95 0.35 -23.84
C ILE A 61 18.81 1.61 -23.98
N ALA A 62 20.10 1.49 -23.68
CA ALA A 62 21.01 2.64 -23.60
C ALA A 62 21.47 3.18 -24.96
N SER A 63 21.48 2.34 -26.00
CA SER A 63 21.99 2.70 -27.33
C SER A 63 21.33 1.90 -28.43
N ALA A 64 21.14 2.53 -29.58
CA ALA A 64 20.71 1.84 -30.79
C ALA A 64 21.81 0.87 -31.31
N PRO A 65 21.42 -0.29 -31.87
CA PRO A 65 22.35 -1.22 -32.51
C PRO A 65 22.78 -0.72 -33.90
N THR A 66 23.76 -1.40 -34.49
CA THR A 66 24.27 -1.10 -35.83
C THR A 66 24.22 -2.32 -36.75
N ALA A 67 24.17 -2.04 -38.05
CA ALA A 67 24.30 -2.99 -39.14
C ALA A 67 25.33 -2.48 -40.14
N THR A 68 25.90 -3.39 -40.94
CA THR A 68 26.82 -3.06 -42.02
C THR A 68 26.22 -3.46 -43.36
N ASP A 69 26.25 -2.55 -44.32
CA ASP A 69 25.92 -2.77 -45.71
C ASP A 69 27.15 -2.65 -46.63
N ASN A 70 27.15 -3.36 -47.75
CA ASN A 70 28.28 -3.39 -48.70
C ASN A 70 28.44 -2.09 -49.52
N CYS A 71 27.38 -1.29 -49.67
CA CYS A 71 27.32 -0.05 -50.43
C CYS A 71 27.06 1.17 -49.52
N GLY A 72 26.24 1.01 -48.48
CA GLY A 72 25.88 2.03 -47.49
C GLY A 72 26.83 2.14 -46.29
N GLY A 73 27.68 1.14 -46.04
CA GLY A 73 28.58 1.12 -44.89
C GLY A 73 27.83 0.90 -43.57
N THR A 74 28.22 1.61 -42.50
CA THR A 74 27.60 1.44 -41.17
C THR A 74 26.27 2.18 -41.06
N ILE A 75 25.22 1.47 -40.66
CA ILE A 75 23.85 1.96 -40.50
C ILE A 75 23.45 1.82 -39.03
N THR A 76 22.92 2.89 -38.45
CA THR A 76 22.37 2.87 -37.08
C THR A 76 20.90 2.49 -37.14
N GLY A 77 20.48 1.53 -36.30
CA GLY A 77 19.10 1.09 -36.21
C GLY A 77 18.16 2.22 -35.77
N THR A 78 16.95 2.23 -36.31
CA THR A 78 15.86 3.12 -35.90
C THR A 78 14.68 2.32 -35.40
N THR A 79 13.87 2.91 -34.52
CA THR A 79 12.64 2.29 -34.03
C THR A 79 11.62 3.37 -33.65
N THR A 80 10.35 3.00 -33.68
CA THR A 80 9.23 3.79 -33.14
C THR A 80 8.78 3.30 -31.77
N ASP A 81 9.31 2.16 -31.32
CA ASP A 81 8.96 1.57 -30.04
C ASP A 81 9.61 2.36 -28.89
N SER A 82 9.01 2.29 -27.70
CA SER A 82 9.59 2.91 -26.50
C SER A 82 10.87 2.17 -26.11
N LEU A 83 11.95 2.91 -25.86
CA LEU A 83 13.22 2.37 -25.38
C LEU A 83 13.24 2.18 -23.85
N THR A 84 12.18 2.56 -23.16
CA THR A 84 12.03 2.43 -21.71
C THR A 84 10.73 1.72 -21.36
N SER A 85 10.77 0.83 -20.37
CA SER A 85 9.57 0.21 -19.78
C SER A 85 9.67 0.20 -18.27
N SER A 86 8.53 0.40 -17.60
CA SER A 86 8.34 0.23 -16.16
C SER A 86 7.23 -0.78 -15.85
N THR A 87 6.79 -1.54 -16.86
CA THR A 87 5.75 -2.56 -16.72
C THR A 87 6.41 -3.92 -16.54
N GLN A 88 6.03 -4.66 -15.50
CA GLN A 88 6.52 -6.01 -15.25
C GLN A 88 6.28 -6.93 -16.45
N GLY A 89 7.25 -7.81 -16.70
CA GLY A 89 7.30 -8.71 -17.85
C GLY A 89 8.25 -8.23 -18.96
N THR A 90 8.02 -8.74 -20.16
CA THR A 90 8.89 -8.50 -21.32
C THR A 90 8.20 -7.60 -22.34
N THR A 91 8.90 -6.54 -22.76
CA THR A 91 8.50 -5.67 -23.89
C THR A 91 9.54 -5.80 -24.99
N THR A 92 9.12 -6.20 -26.20
CA THR A 92 10.02 -6.35 -27.34
C THR A 92 10.09 -5.06 -28.16
N VAL A 93 11.31 -4.59 -28.44
CA VAL A 93 11.62 -3.47 -29.33
C VAL A 93 12.10 -4.03 -30.68
N THR A 94 11.53 -3.52 -31.77
CA THR A 94 11.95 -3.88 -33.14
C THR A 94 12.79 -2.77 -33.74
N TRP A 95 14.04 -3.08 -34.06
CA TRP A 95 14.96 -2.20 -34.78
C TRP A 95 14.85 -2.42 -36.28
N THR A 96 14.86 -1.33 -37.04
CA THR A 96 14.92 -1.32 -38.51
C THR A 96 16.22 -0.68 -38.95
N PHE A 97 16.94 -1.38 -39.84
CA PHE A 97 18.11 -0.89 -40.54
C PHE A 97 17.70 -0.63 -41.99
N ASP A 98 17.71 0.63 -42.40
CA ASP A 98 17.42 1.08 -43.76
C ASP A 98 18.68 1.70 -44.34
N ASP A 99 19.15 1.18 -45.48
CA ASP A 99 20.32 1.70 -46.19
C ASP A 99 20.03 3.00 -46.97
N GLY A 100 18.77 3.41 -47.07
CA GLY A 100 18.33 4.55 -47.88
C GLY A 100 18.25 4.24 -49.39
N ASN A 101 18.54 3.00 -49.78
CA ASN A 101 18.49 2.46 -51.13
C ASN A 101 17.33 1.47 -51.33
N GLY A 102 16.47 1.34 -50.32
CA GLY A 102 15.24 0.55 -50.36
C GLY A 102 15.42 -0.88 -49.87
N ASN A 103 16.61 -1.25 -49.39
CA ASN A 103 16.82 -2.53 -48.72
C ASN A 103 16.77 -2.31 -47.21
N THR A 104 16.04 -3.19 -46.53
CA THR A 104 15.85 -3.10 -45.08
C THR A 104 16.05 -4.46 -44.43
N SER A 105 16.55 -4.44 -43.21
CA SER A 105 16.57 -5.59 -42.31
C SER A 105 16.10 -5.19 -40.92
N THR A 106 15.74 -6.17 -40.11
CA THR A 106 15.23 -5.94 -38.76
C THR A 106 15.90 -6.85 -37.73
N GLN A 107 15.96 -6.38 -36.49
CA GLN A 107 16.41 -7.17 -35.34
C GLN A 107 15.63 -6.77 -34.10
N THR A 108 15.31 -7.73 -33.24
CA THR A 108 14.57 -7.47 -32.00
C THR A 108 15.51 -7.38 -30.80
N GLN A 109 15.09 -6.63 -29.79
CA GLN A 109 15.72 -6.55 -28.48
C GLN A 109 14.65 -6.50 -27.40
N ASP A 110 14.81 -7.28 -26.33
CA ASP A 110 13.84 -7.31 -25.25
C ASP A 110 14.21 -6.36 -24.11
N ILE A 111 13.19 -5.74 -23.52
CA ILE A 111 13.24 -5.04 -22.24
C ILE A 111 12.51 -5.92 -21.23
N VAL A 112 13.23 -6.40 -20.22
CA VAL A 112 12.71 -7.30 -19.18
C VAL A 112 12.67 -6.55 -17.85
N VAL A 113 11.46 -6.30 -17.35
CA VAL A 113 11.25 -5.76 -16.01
C VAL A 113 10.75 -6.90 -15.14
N ASN A 114 11.51 -7.27 -14.12
CA ASN A 114 11.14 -8.36 -13.23
C ASN A 114 11.60 -8.05 -11.80
N ASP A 115 10.63 -7.69 -10.97
CA ASP A 115 10.87 -7.45 -9.56
C ASP A 115 11.05 -8.76 -8.78
N THR A 116 12.16 -8.85 -8.06
CA THR A 116 12.55 -10.04 -7.30
C THR A 116 12.76 -9.76 -5.83
N THR A 117 12.58 -8.50 -5.43
CA THR A 117 12.87 -8.06 -4.07
C THR A 117 11.57 -8.07 -3.30
N ALA A 118 11.54 -8.76 -2.17
CA ALA A 118 10.36 -8.75 -1.32
C ALA A 118 10.25 -7.44 -0.53
N PRO A 119 9.01 -6.99 -0.23
CA PRO A 119 8.79 -5.83 0.62
C PRO A 119 9.45 -5.96 1.98
N VAL A 120 9.76 -4.83 2.60
CA VAL A 120 10.11 -4.74 4.02
C VAL A 120 8.83 -4.45 4.80
N CYS A 121 8.36 -5.46 5.54
CA CYS A 121 7.18 -5.35 6.41
C CYS A 121 7.58 -4.72 7.75
N ILE A 122 6.91 -3.65 8.15
CA ILE A 122 7.14 -2.96 9.42
C ILE A 122 5.79 -2.72 10.11
N THR A 123 5.64 -3.28 11.30
CA THR A 123 4.44 -3.15 12.13
C THR A 123 4.67 -2.27 13.35
N GLN A 124 3.57 -1.78 13.91
CA GLN A 124 3.50 -1.22 15.25
C GLN A 124 2.34 -1.84 16.03
N ASP A 125 2.53 -1.97 17.33
CA ASP A 125 1.47 -2.41 18.24
C ASP A 125 0.45 -1.28 18.45
N ILE A 126 -0.80 -1.65 18.67
CA ILE A 126 -1.89 -0.70 18.92
C ILE A 126 -2.78 -1.17 20.08
N THR A 127 -3.46 -0.21 20.70
CA THR A 127 -4.51 -0.49 21.69
C THR A 127 -5.84 0.01 21.14
N VAL A 128 -6.87 -0.83 21.23
CA VAL A 128 -8.23 -0.50 20.78
C VAL A 128 -9.26 -0.77 21.87
N GLN A 129 -10.29 0.06 21.91
CA GLN A 129 -11.40 -0.10 22.84
C GLN A 129 -12.58 -0.70 22.08
N LEU A 130 -13.25 -1.67 22.69
CA LEU A 130 -14.57 -2.09 22.21
C LEU A 130 -15.55 -0.91 22.25
N ASP A 131 -16.52 -0.89 21.35
CA ASP A 131 -17.61 0.09 21.35
C ASP A 131 -18.75 -0.36 22.28
N GLY A 132 -19.82 0.44 22.33
CA GLY A 132 -20.99 0.14 23.17
C GLY A 132 -21.77 -1.12 22.77
N THR A 133 -21.43 -1.73 21.63
CA THR A 133 -21.97 -3.02 21.17
C THR A 133 -21.03 -4.18 21.48
N GLY A 134 -19.85 -3.92 22.04
CA GLY A 134 -18.83 -4.91 22.37
C GLY A 134 -17.97 -5.32 21.18
N THR A 135 -17.81 -4.43 20.18
CA THR A 135 -16.97 -4.68 19.00
C THR A 135 -15.96 -3.58 18.76
N ALA A 136 -14.80 -3.90 18.20
CA ALA A 136 -13.85 -2.92 17.66
C ALA A 136 -13.43 -3.34 16.26
N THR A 137 -13.12 -2.36 15.41
CA THR A 137 -12.57 -2.63 14.09
C THR A 137 -11.28 -1.86 13.87
N ILE A 138 -10.38 -2.47 13.11
CA ILE A 138 -9.11 -1.87 12.72
C ILE A 138 -8.92 -1.95 11.21
N ILE A 139 -8.05 -1.10 10.70
CA ILE A 139 -7.60 -1.10 9.31
C ILE A 139 -6.09 -1.25 9.25
N ALA A 140 -5.57 -1.76 8.13
CA ALA A 140 -4.14 -2.03 7.94
C ALA A 140 -3.25 -0.81 8.25
N SER A 141 -3.66 0.40 7.88
CA SER A 141 -2.89 1.62 8.11
C SER A 141 -2.71 2.02 9.58
N GLN A 142 -3.44 1.40 10.52
CA GLN A 142 -3.20 1.61 11.96
C GLN A 142 -2.04 0.76 12.48
N ILE A 143 -1.81 -0.40 11.86
CA ILE A 143 -0.77 -1.36 12.22
C ILE A 143 0.49 -1.16 11.36
N ASP A 144 0.34 -0.79 10.09
CA ASP A 144 1.46 -0.52 9.21
C ASP A 144 2.27 0.69 9.71
N ASN A 145 3.55 0.45 9.97
CA ASN A 145 4.49 1.43 10.51
C ASN A 145 5.50 1.86 9.44
N GLY A 146 5.02 2.01 8.20
CA GLY A 146 5.81 2.42 7.06
C GLY A 146 6.52 1.27 6.39
N SER A 147 5.80 0.18 6.08
CA SER A 147 6.30 -0.85 5.18
C SER A 147 6.69 -0.25 3.82
N THR A 148 7.75 -0.79 3.21
CA THR A 148 8.31 -0.24 1.97
C THR A 148 8.72 -1.34 0.99
N ASP A 149 8.79 -0.99 -0.28
CA ASP A 149 9.37 -1.82 -1.33
C ASP A 149 10.13 -0.93 -2.35
N ASN A 150 11.08 -1.49 -3.11
CA ASN A 150 11.84 -0.76 -4.12
C ASN A 150 11.04 -0.40 -5.38
N CYS A 151 10.07 -1.23 -5.77
CA CYS A 151 9.21 -1.02 -6.94
C CYS A 151 7.77 -0.63 -6.55
N GLY A 152 7.42 -0.74 -5.27
CA GLY A 152 6.17 -0.26 -4.70
C GLY A 152 5.38 -1.37 -4.04
N ILE A 153 4.32 -1.00 -3.34
CA ILE A 153 3.42 -1.94 -2.67
C ILE A 153 2.08 -1.89 -3.41
N ASP A 154 1.53 -3.05 -3.77
CA ASP A 154 0.21 -3.15 -4.37
C ASP A 154 -0.88 -3.22 -3.29
N SER A 155 -0.68 -4.06 -2.27
CA SER A 155 -1.67 -4.21 -1.21
C SER A 155 -1.08 -4.53 0.17
N ILE A 156 -1.83 -4.13 1.19
CA ILE A 156 -1.56 -4.45 2.59
C ILE A 156 -2.85 -4.96 3.22
N SER A 157 -2.78 -6.10 3.92
CA SER A 157 -3.93 -6.73 4.57
C SER A 157 -3.62 -7.26 5.97
N LEU A 158 -4.66 -7.46 6.76
CA LEU A 158 -4.57 -7.97 8.14
C LEU A 158 -5.24 -9.34 8.24
N SER A 159 -4.69 -10.23 9.06
CA SER A 159 -5.31 -11.53 9.37
C SER A 159 -6.63 -11.41 10.15
N GLN A 160 -6.82 -10.30 10.87
CA GLN A 160 -8.04 -9.98 11.63
C GLN A 160 -8.27 -8.47 11.66
N THR A 161 -9.51 -8.06 11.40
CA THR A 161 -9.91 -6.63 11.38
C THR A 161 -11.06 -6.30 12.34
N VAL A 162 -11.66 -7.32 12.96
CA VAL A 162 -12.81 -7.18 13.87
C VAL A 162 -12.48 -7.92 15.16
N PHE A 163 -12.73 -7.25 16.29
CA PHE A 163 -12.54 -7.77 17.63
C PHE A 163 -13.84 -7.67 18.42
N THR A 164 -14.00 -8.57 19.36
CA THR A 164 -15.18 -8.73 20.21
C THR A 164 -14.76 -8.84 21.67
N VAL A 165 -15.74 -8.95 22.57
CA VAL A 165 -15.50 -9.24 23.99
C VAL A 165 -14.68 -10.52 24.25
N ALA A 166 -14.64 -11.48 23.31
CA ALA A 166 -13.84 -12.69 23.43
C ALA A 166 -12.34 -12.42 23.21
N ASP A 167 -12.01 -11.31 22.55
CA ASP A 167 -10.67 -10.95 22.15
C ASP A 167 -10.02 -9.94 23.12
N ILE A 168 -10.60 -9.73 24.32
CA ILE A 168 -10.01 -8.82 25.33
C ILE A 168 -8.61 -9.32 25.74
N GLY A 169 -7.64 -8.41 25.75
CA GLY A 169 -6.22 -8.69 25.98
C GLY A 169 -5.40 -8.55 24.70
N ASP A 170 -4.22 -9.17 24.69
CA ASP A 170 -3.30 -9.09 23.56
C ASP A 170 -3.65 -10.10 22.48
N ASN A 171 -3.83 -9.62 21.25
CA ASN A 171 -4.08 -10.42 20.06
C ASN A 171 -2.96 -10.22 19.06
N THR A 172 -2.40 -11.31 18.53
CA THR A 172 -1.43 -11.23 17.45
C THR A 172 -2.16 -11.11 16.12
N VAL A 173 -1.91 -10.00 15.41
CA VAL A 173 -2.42 -9.76 14.07
C VAL A 173 -1.25 -9.73 13.10
N THR A 174 -1.34 -10.53 12.04
CA THR A 174 -0.32 -10.58 10.99
C THR A 174 -0.68 -9.56 9.91
N LEU A 175 0.24 -8.64 9.64
CA LEU A 175 0.24 -7.76 8.48
C LEU A 175 0.87 -8.51 7.30
N THR A 176 0.16 -8.57 6.17
CA THR A 176 0.69 -9.10 4.91
C THR A 176 0.86 -7.95 3.92
N VAL A 177 2.08 -7.78 3.41
CA VAL A 177 2.45 -6.77 2.42
C VAL A 177 2.78 -7.49 1.11
N ASP A 178 2.06 -7.15 0.04
CA ASP A 178 2.19 -7.73 -1.29
C ASP A 178 2.56 -6.61 -2.28
N ASP A 179 3.63 -6.81 -3.04
CA ASP A 179 4.09 -5.86 -4.07
C ASP A 179 3.34 -5.98 -5.40
N GLY A 180 2.48 -6.99 -5.56
CA GLY A 180 1.75 -7.29 -6.80
C GLY A 180 2.61 -7.96 -7.88
N ASN A 181 3.90 -8.17 -7.61
CA ASN A 181 4.89 -8.80 -8.49
C ASN A 181 5.22 -10.23 -8.05
N GLY A 182 4.51 -10.73 -7.04
CA GLY A 182 4.67 -12.07 -6.48
C GLY A 182 5.61 -12.14 -5.29
N ASN A 183 6.12 -10.99 -4.81
CA ASN A 183 6.92 -10.94 -3.59
C ASN A 183 6.06 -10.48 -2.41
N ILE A 184 6.05 -11.29 -1.36
CA ILE A 184 5.20 -11.09 -0.19
C ILE A 184 6.05 -11.12 1.07
N SER A 185 5.77 -10.20 1.98
CA SER A 185 6.33 -10.19 3.33
C SER A 185 5.24 -10.15 4.38
N MET A 186 5.50 -10.79 5.51
CA MET A 186 4.58 -10.86 6.65
C MET A 186 5.31 -10.48 7.93
N CYS A 187 4.64 -9.73 8.79
CA CYS A 187 5.13 -9.39 10.12
C CYS A 187 3.96 -9.23 11.09
N ASP A 188 4.20 -9.49 12.36
CA ASP A 188 3.17 -9.50 13.39
C ASP A 188 3.14 -8.17 14.17
N ALA A 189 1.95 -7.80 14.62
CA ALA A 189 1.70 -6.73 15.57
C ALA A 189 0.83 -7.25 16.71
N THR A 190 1.00 -6.65 17.88
CA THR A 190 0.11 -6.86 19.03
C THR A 190 -1.00 -5.83 19.01
N VAL A 191 -2.24 -6.32 18.97
CA VAL A 191 -3.46 -5.53 19.16
C VAL A 191 -4.00 -5.82 20.56
N THR A 192 -3.78 -4.87 21.47
CA THR A 192 -4.34 -4.94 22.82
C THR A 192 -5.77 -4.43 22.79
N VAL A 193 -6.73 -5.33 23.00
CA VAL A 193 -8.16 -5.00 23.04
C VAL A 193 -8.57 -4.79 24.49
N GLU A 194 -9.09 -3.61 24.77
CA GLU A 194 -9.60 -3.24 26.08
C GLU A 194 -11.12 -3.15 26.07
N ALA A 195 -11.72 -3.53 27.19
CA ALA A 195 -13.15 -3.39 27.38
C ALA A 195 -13.51 -1.91 27.54
N GLN A 196 -14.61 -1.48 26.91
CA GLN A 196 -15.19 -0.18 27.23
C GLN A 196 -15.67 -0.19 28.67
N THR A 197 -14.89 0.41 29.57
CA THR A 197 -15.47 0.95 30.79
C THR A 197 -16.32 2.13 30.34
N LEU A 198 -17.65 2.02 30.44
CA LEU A 198 -18.50 3.22 30.47
C LEU A 198 -17.79 4.18 31.43
N ASP A 199 -17.44 5.37 30.93
CA ASP A 199 -16.64 6.42 31.56
C ASP A 199 -17.20 6.83 32.93
N ILE A 200 -17.07 5.89 33.85
CA ILE A 200 -17.27 5.97 35.25
C ILE A 200 -15.85 5.84 35.72
N ASP A 201 -15.17 6.98 35.77
CA ASP A 201 -13.97 7.13 36.58
C ASP A 201 -14.21 6.34 37.87
N ASP A 202 -13.36 5.37 38.17
CA ASP A 202 -13.24 4.82 39.52
C ASP A 202 -12.63 5.94 40.38
N ASN A 203 -13.40 7.01 40.58
CA ASN A 203 -12.88 8.26 41.07
C ASN A 203 -12.65 8.12 42.57
N THR A 204 -11.36 8.16 42.87
CA THR A 204 -10.73 7.94 44.15
C THR A 204 -10.97 9.15 45.06
N ILE A 205 -12.17 9.32 45.62
CA ILE A 205 -12.38 10.27 46.73
C ILE A 205 -13.21 9.62 47.84
N GLY A 206 -12.53 9.30 48.95
CA GLY A 206 -13.13 9.01 50.26
C GLY A 206 -14.06 7.80 50.28
N VAL A 207 -13.50 6.61 50.49
CA VAL A 207 -14.19 5.30 50.44
C VAL A 207 -15.57 5.33 51.12
N PHE A 208 -16.63 5.37 50.31
CA PHE A 208 -17.97 5.11 50.82
C PHE A 208 -18.05 3.63 51.20
N GLN A 209 -18.12 3.36 52.51
CA GLN A 209 -18.27 1.99 53.01
C GLN A 209 -19.74 1.60 52.98
N ILE A 210 -20.08 0.44 52.44
CA ILE A 210 -21.46 -0.06 52.43
C ILE A 210 -21.57 -1.28 53.32
N THR A 211 -22.46 -1.22 54.31
CA THR A 211 -22.68 -2.32 55.26
C THR A 211 -24.18 -2.52 55.57
N PRO A 212 -24.67 -3.77 55.64
CA PRO A 212 -23.97 -5.00 55.25
C PRO A 212 -23.85 -5.12 53.71
N ASN A 213 -22.80 -5.77 53.24
CA ASN A 213 -22.66 -6.25 51.86
C ASN A 213 -21.89 -7.59 51.92
N PRO A 214 -22.51 -8.76 51.66
CA PRO A 214 -23.85 -8.97 51.10
C PRO A 214 -25.01 -8.42 51.96
N PHE A 215 -26.13 -8.04 51.35
CA PHE A 215 -27.28 -7.41 52.01
C PHE A 215 -28.59 -8.21 51.81
N ASN A 216 -29.58 -7.98 52.68
CA ASN A 216 -30.93 -8.54 52.54
C ASN A 216 -32.00 -7.46 52.35
N ASP A 217 -32.27 -6.67 53.39
CA ASP A 217 -33.40 -5.73 53.42
C ASP A 217 -32.99 -4.26 53.29
N ASN A 218 -31.83 -3.92 53.85
CA ASN A 218 -31.32 -2.55 53.92
C ASN A 218 -29.79 -2.54 53.88
N ILE A 219 -29.24 -1.39 53.51
CA ILE A 219 -27.81 -1.07 53.57
C ILE A 219 -27.60 0.32 54.18
N ASN A 220 -26.46 0.51 54.82
CA ASN A 220 -25.98 1.81 55.25
C ASN A 220 -24.74 2.17 54.43
N ILE A 221 -24.74 3.37 53.89
CA ILE A 221 -23.61 3.98 53.18
C ILE A 221 -22.94 4.95 54.14
N SER A 222 -21.69 4.70 54.50
CA SER A 222 -20.87 5.61 55.30
C SER A 222 -20.42 6.78 54.42
N ILE A 223 -20.75 8.00 54.86
CA ILE A 223 -20.43 9.24 54.16
C ILE A 223 -19.29 9.92 54.91
N PRO A 224 -18.19 10.31 54.25
CA PRO A 224 -17.15 11.13 54.86
C PRO A 224 -17.70 12.37 55.58
N THR A 225 -17.08 12.74 56.71
CA THR A 225 -17.57 13.81 57.59
C THR A 225 -17.69 15.16 56.90
N HIS A 226 -16.79 15.47 55.96
CA HIS A 226 -16.80 16.70 55.18
C HIS A 226 -17.98 16.79 54.17
N MET A 227 -18.68 15.69 53.90
CA MET A 227 -19.86 15.63 53.02
C MET A 227 -21.16 15.32 53.79
N SER A 228 -21.14 15.41 55.12
CA SER A 228 -22.27 14.95 55.95
C SER A 228 -23.54 15.80 55.85
N ASN A 229 -23.51 16.92 55.13
CA ASN A 229 -24.68 17.76 54.86
C ASN A 229 -25.06 17.79 53.36
N ASP A 230 -24.35 17.05 52.52
CA ASP A 230 -24.60 17.03 51.09
C ASP A 230 -25.84 16.20 50.75
N ALA A 231 -26.44 16.51 49.60
CA ALA A 231 -27.51 15.73 49.00
C ALA A 231 -26.95 14.74 48.00
N PHE A 232 -27.49 13.52 47.99
CA PHE A 232 -27.04 12.43 47.14
C PHE A 232 -28.21 11.83 46.36
N THR A 233 -27.95 11.41 45.12
CA THR A 233 -28.80 10.51 44.35
C THR A 233 -28.16 9.13 44.34
N ILE A 234 -28.83 8.16 44.95
CA ILE A 234 -28.39 6.78 44.98
C ILE A 234 -29.22 5.98 43.99
N THR A 235 -28.55 5.26 43.09
CA THR A 235 -29.18 4.44 42.06
C THR A 235 -28.60 3.03 42.09
N ILE A 236 -29.44 2.01 42.01
CA ILE A 236 -29.00 0.61 41.88
C ILE A 236 -29.41 0.10 40.50
N TYR A 237 -28.46 -0.54 39.83
CA TYR A 237 -28.63 -1.16 38.52
C TYR A 237 -28.45 -2.68 38.62
N ASP A 238 -29.24 -3.43 37.85
CA ASP A 238 -28.94 -4.84 37.60
C ASP A 238 -27.73 -4.98 36.65
N LEU A 239 -27.21 -6.21 36.48
CA LEU A 239 -26.04 -6.46 35.63
C LEU A 239 -26.25 -6.14 34.14
N ASN A 240 -27.51 -5.99 33.70
CA ASN A 240 -27.84 -5.58 32.34
C ASN A 240 -27.93 -4.04 32.21
N GLY A 241 -27.56 -3.30 33.25
CA GLY A 241 -27.59 -1.83 33.26
C GLY A 241 -28.98 -1.22 33.49
N ARG A 242 -30.02 -2.01 33.78
CA ARG A 242 -31.36 -1.47 34.05
C ARG A 242 -31.44 -0.97 35.49
N LYS A 243 -31.93 0.26 35.65
CA LYS A 243 -32.19 0.88 36.95
C LYS A 243 -33.32 0.16 37.70
N VAL A 244 -33.00 -0.43 38.84
CA VAL A 244 -33.94 -1.20 39.68
C VAL A 244 -34.32 -0.49 40.99
N TYR A 245 -33.53 0.49 41.42
CA TYR A 245 -33.82 1.32 42.60
C TYR A 245 -33.25 2.72 42.41
N GLN A 246 -33.93 3.74 42.93
CA GLN A 246 -33.39 5.09 43.02
C GLN A 246 -33.97 5.83 44.22
N GLN A 247 -33.12 6.57 44.93
CA GLN A 247 -33.55 7.44 46.01
C GLN A 247 -32.65 8.66 46.12
N ASN A 248 -33.24 9.82 46.43
CA ASN A 248 -32.50 11.03 46.77
C ASN A 248 -32.50 11.20 48.30
N ARG A 249 -31.32 11.37 48.91
CA ARG A 249 -31.14 11.49 50.37
C ARG A 249 -30.02 12.46 50.70
N SER A 250 -30.19 13.21 51.78
CA SER A 250 -29.07 13.88 52.43
C SER A 250 -28.44 12.96 53.47
N ALA A 251 -27.14 13.09 53.68
CA ALA A 251 -26.46 12.37 54.75
C ALA A 251 -27.01 12.79 56.13
N GLN A 252 -27.17 11.81 57.03
CA GLN A 252 -27.50 12.04 58.43
C GLN A 252 -26.45 11.35 59.30
N ASN A 253 -25.81 12.10 60.20
CA ASN A 253 -24.73 11.59 61.06
C ASN A 253 -23.67 10.81 60.25
N SER A 254 -23.21 11.38 59.12
CA SER A 254 -22.20 10.75 58.27
C SER A 254 -22.63 9.37 57.71
N SER A 255 -23.93 9.14 57.56
CA SER A 255 -24.47 7.90 56.98
C SER A 255 -25.75 8.13 56.17
N ILE A 256 -26.01 7.25 55.20
CA ILE A 256 -27.29 7.15 54.49
C ILE A 256 -27.78 5.71 54.62
N ARG A 257 -28.93 5.54 55.26
CA ARG A 257 -29.64 4.27 55.31
C ARG A 257 -30.60 4.14 54.12
N LEU A 258 -30.51 3.02 53.41
CA LEU A 258 -31.40 2.67 52.32
C LEU A 258 -32.23 1.45 52.71
N ASP A 259 -33.55 1.64 52.75
CA ASP A 259 -34.54 0.61 53.02
C ASP A 259 -35.32 0.23 51.75
N GLY A 260 -36.11 -0.85 51.84
CA GLY A 260 -36.96 -1.34 50.75
C GLY A 260 -36.20 -2.18 49.71
N LEU A 261 -34.97 -2.58 50.02
CA LEU A 261 -34.14 -3.40 49.14
C LEU A 261 -34.53 -4.88 49.18
N ASN A 262 -35.40 -5.27 50.12
CA ASN A 262 -36.03 -6.59 50.19
C ASN A 262 -36.79 -6.97 48.91
N ARG A 263 -37.20 -5.99 48.08
CA ARG A 263 -37.90 -6.20 46.80
C ARG A 263 -36.98 -6.63 45.65
N LEU A 264 -35.67 -6.43 45.78
CA LEU A 264 -34.69 -6.85 44.78
C LEU A 264 -34.58 -8.39 44.75
N GLN A 265 -34.23 -8.97 43.62
CA GLN A 265 -33.99 -10.41 43.52
C GLN A 265 -32.61 -10.76 44.07
N LYS A 266 -32.37 -12.04 44.41
CA LYS A 266 -31.04 -12.50 44.81
C LYS A 266 -30.12 -12.48 43.59
N ALA A 267 -29.25 -11.47 43.53
CA ALA A 267 -28.36 -11.22 42.42
C ALA A 267 -27.26 -10.23 42.83
N PRO A 268 -26.14 -10.17 42.08
CA PRO A 268 -25.24 -9.04 42.13
C PRO A 268 -25.88 -7.79 41.47
N TYR A 269 -25.54 -6.62 41.99
CA TYR A 269 -25.99 -5.31 41.54
C TYR A 269 -24.84 -4.31 41.54
N ILE A 270 -24.99 -3.21 40.80
CA ILE A 270 -24.11 -2.04 40.88
C ILE A 270 -24.87 -0.91 41.57
N ILE A 271 -24.26 -0.30 42.59
CA ILE A 271 -24.77 0.93 43.19
C ILE A 271 -23.94 2.11 42.71
N ARG A 272 -24.62 3.18 42.32
CA ARG A 272 -24.09 4.48 41.96
C ARG A 272 -24.57 5.53 42.95
N VAL A 273 -23.65 6.24 43.57
CA VAL A 273 -23.90 7.32 44.52
C VAL A 273 -23.39 8.61 43.91
N LEU A 274 -24.29 9.50 43.51
CA LEU A 274 -23.98 10.83 42.97
C LEU A 274 -24.19 11.88 44.07
N ASN A 275 -23.16 12.61 44.45
CA ASN A 275 -23.28 13.80 45.28
C ASN A 275 -23.76 14.97 44.40
N LEU A 276 -24.92 15.55 44.74
CA LEU A 276 -25.55 16.63 44.00
C LEU A 276 -24.91 18.00 44.26
N ASN A 277 -24.13 18.13 45.34
CA ASN A 277 -23.43 19.37 45.68
C ASN A 277 -22.10 19.47 44.94
N SER A 278 -21.34 18.38 44.89
CA SER A 278 -20.01 18.34 44.26
C SER A 278 -19.99 17.73 42.86
N ASN A 279 -21.10 17.13 42.40
CA ASN A 279 -21.17 16.26 41.22
C ASN A 279 -20.23 15.05 41.25
N SER A 280 -19.66 14.71 42.41
CA SER A 280 -18.84 13.51 42.56
C SER A 280 -19.68 12.24 42.47
N VAL A 281 -19.11 11.19 41.87
CA VAL A 281 -19.78 9.90 41.67
C VAL A 281 -18.92 8.80 42.29
N PHE A 282 -19.57 7.93 43.06
CA PHE A 282 -18.98 6.71 43.59
C PHE A 282 -19.77 5.50 43.14
N ASN A 283 -19.09 4.41 42.78
CA ASN A 283 -19.74 3.18 42.36
C ASN A 283 -19.12 1.98 43.07
N THR A 284 -19.96 1.00 43.42
CA THR A 284 -19.44 -0.27 43.94
C THR A 284 -20.41 -1.42 43.66
N ARG A 285 -19.96 -2.64 43.93
CA ARG A 285 -20.76 -3.85 43.78
C ARG A 285 -21.56 -4.13 45.06
N LEU A 286 -22.82 -4.52 44.89
CA LEU A 286 -23.65 -5.06 45.96
C LEU A 286 -24.02 -6.52 45.64
N ILE A 287 -24.11 -7.35 46.67
CA ILE A 287 -24.57 -8.73 46.53
C ILE A 287 -25.81 -8.91 47.40
N LYS A 288 -26.94 -9.27 46.78
CA LYS A 288 -28.12 -9.70 47.52
C LYS A 288 -28.15 -11.22 47.66
N TYR A 289 -28.30 -11.71 48.88
CA TYR A 289 -28.31 -13.15 49.20
C TYR A 289 -29.64 -13.67 49.73
#